data_AF-A0A952Q9B8-F1
#
_entry.id   AF-A0A952Q9B8-F1
#
_cell.length_a   1.000
_cell.length_b   1.000
_cell.length_c   1.000
_cell.angle_alpha   90.00
_cell.angle_beta   90.00
_cell.angle_gamma   90.00
#
_symmetry.space_group_name_H-M   'P 1'
#
loop_
_entity.id
_entity.type
_entity.pdbx_description
1 polymer ?
#
loop_
_entity_poly.entity_id
_entity_poly.type
_entity_poly.pdbx_seq_one_letter_code
_entity_poly.pdbx_strand_id
1 'polypeptide(L)'
;METIESLTTNERSARIALAIAFEPGEATTAAVIAAVGAQETLRLLTSTEPVPGVDTEAAALWRDLAAPRLRPQAFQQVIDATQRHRLHVSIPGDPEWPEGFAIGGVTPPLALWVLGEVDTLRTPVQRLVTLTGSRAASSYGEFVAAELATGAAERGGIVVGGGAYGVEAAAHRGALNAGGKTIAVLAGGLDRPYPAGNQQLFERIAANGALLSEIPPGCAPTRLRFVQRARLLAALSDTSVIVEAGVRSGSLLVAARAATFGRDVGAVPGPITSATSSGPHELLCSGTARIVTGAHDIQMPEPPASDGLNAPGVQTSCTELTVETVRTYEPNLGSREGTAREDDSPAFVAATPAATLSGNAPRL
;
A
#
# COMPACT_ATOMS: atom_id res chain seq x y z
N MET A 1 -32.22 8.20 22.51
CA MET A 1 -31.85 7.42 21.30
C MET A 1 -30.37 7.69 21.07
N GLU A 2 -29.51 6.69 21.09
CA GLU A 2 -28.07 6.89 20.87
C GLU A 2 -27.85 7.51 19.48
N THR A 3 -27.09 8.59 19.43
CA THR A 3 -26.67 9.26 18.19
C THR A 3 -25.22 8.91 17.89
N ILE A 4 -24.79 9.03 16.63
CA ILE A 4 -23.39 8.78 16.27
C ILE A 4 -22.44 9.73 17.00
N GLU A 5 -22.86 10.99 17.20
CA GLU A 5 -22.12 12.01 17.97
C GLU A 5 -21.94 11.59 19.43
N SER A 6 -22.98 11.01 20.06
CA SER A 6 -22.87 10.53 21.45
C SER A 6 -21.90 9.37 21.63
N LEU A 7 -21.63 8.61 20.56
CA LEU A 7 -20.70 7.46 20.54
C LEU A 7 -19.27 7.84 20.12
N THR A 8 -19.06 9.07 19.63
CA THR A 8 -17.79 9.52 19.02
C THR A 8 -17.16 10.67 19.80
N THR A 9 -16.85 10.40 21.07
CA THR A 9 -16.43 11.41 22.05
C THR A 9 -14.97 11.87 21.92
N ASN A 10 -14.17 11.23 21.06
CA ASN A 10 -12.77 11.59 20.82
C ASN A 10 -12.33 11.39 19.36
N GLU A 11 -11.15 11.91 19.02
CA GLU A 11 -10.57 11.84 17.67
C GLU A 11 -10.52 10.41 17.11
N ARG A 12 -10.19 9.40 17.93
CA ARG A 12 -10.13 7.99 17.50
C ARG A 12 -11.49 7.45 17.11
N SER A 13 -12.47 7.61 17.98
CA SER A 13 -13.85 7.17 17.73
C SER A 13 -14.46 7.88 16.52
N ALA A 14 -14.20 9.18 16.34
CA ALA A 14 -14.65 9.92 15.17
C ALA A 14 -14.00 9.40 13.88
N ARG A 15 -12.68 9.15 13.88
CA ARG A 15 -11.96 8.55 12.74
C ARG A 15 -12.47 7.16 12.37
N ILE A 16 -12.79 6.33 13.35
CA ILE A 16 -13.42 5.02 13.11
C ILE A 16 -14.77 5.21 12.42
N ALA A 17 -15.62 6.13 12.88
CA ALA A 17 -16.91 6.40 12.25
C ALA A 17 -16.75 6.90 10.80
N LEU A 18 -15.78 7.79 10.55
CA LEU A 18 -15.47 8.28 9.20
C LEU A 18 -14.93 7.17 8.29
N ALA A 19 -14.11 6.26 8.81
CA ALA A 19 -13.61 5.09 8.07
C ALA A 19 -14.71 4.07 7.74
N ILE A 20 -15.81 4.05 8.49
CA ILE A 20 -17.02 3.28 8.15
C ILE A 20 -17.81 3.97 7.03
N ALA A 21 -17.85 5.31 7.05
CA ALA A 21 -18.64 6.11 6.12
C ALA A 21 -18.03 6.24 4.73
N PHE A 22 -16.70 6.29 4.63
CA PHE A 22 -15.99 6.57 3.40
C PHE A 22 -15.05 5.45 2.98
N GLU A 23 -14.85 5.32 1.66
CA GLU A 23 -13.83 4.43 1.12
C GLU A 23 -12.42 5.05 1.29
N PRO A 24 -11.36 4.22 1.32
CA PRO A 24 -9.99 4.68 1.45
C PRO A 24 -9.57 5.78 0.46
N GLY A 25 -8.83 6.76 0.96
CA GLY A 25 -8.26 7.82 0.13
C GLY A 25 -9.27 8.84 -0.41
N GLU A 26 -10.47 8.94 0.17
CA GLU A 26 -11.42 10.00 -0.17
C GLU A 26 -10.85 11.38 0.23
N ALA A 27 -10.63 12.24 -0.77
CA ALA A 27 -9.82 13.45 -0.63
C ALA A 27 -10.55 14.57 0.11
N THR A 28 -11.87 14.68 -0.04
CA THR A 28 -12.67 15.74 0.59
C THR A 28 -12.65 15.58 2.10
N THR A 29 -12.94 14.39 2.61
CA THR A 29 -12.91 14.04 4.03
C THR A 29 -11.53 14.27 4.60
N ALA A 30 -10.47 13.86 3.89
CA ALA A 30 -9.10 14.10 4.34
C ALA A 30 -8.79 15.60 4.46
N ALA A 31 -9.23 16.42 3.49
CA ALA A 31 -9.04 17.88 3.51
C ALA A 31 -9.83 18.54 4.65
N VAL A 32 -11.08 18.13 4.88
CA VAL A 32 -11.91 18.66 5.98
C VAL A 32 -11.30 18.27 7.33
N ILE A 33 -10.85 17.02 7.51
CA ILE A 33 -10.16 16.60 8.74
C ILE A 33 -8.89 17.42 8.96
N ALA A 34 -8.11 17.69 7.92
CA ALA A 34 -6.91 18.53 8.05
C ALA A 34 -7.25 19.96 8.48
N ALA A 35 -8.42 20.49 8.10
CA ALA A 35 -8.85 21.83 8.43
C ALA A 35 -9.46 21.96 9.84
N VAL A 36 -10.24 20.97 10.29
CA VAL A 36 -11.05 21.10 11.53
C VAL A 36 -10.92 19.94 12.52
N GLY A 37 -10.19 18.88 12.18
CA GLY A 37 -10.10 17.65 12.98
C GLY A 37 -11.25 16.67 12.73
N ALA A 38 -11.11 15.42 13.16
CA ALA A 38 -12.07 14.36 12.82
C ALA A 38 -13.41 14.50 13.55
N GLN A 39 -13.39 14.93 14.82
CA GLN A 39 -14.63 15.13 15.58
C GLN A 39 -15.53 16.20 14.95
N GLU A 40 -14.95 17.33 14.57
CA GLU A 40 -15.70 18.41 13.93
C GLU A 40 -16.13 18.02 12.51
N THR A 41 -15.30 17.28 11.77
CA THR A 41 -15.70 16.71 10.47
C THR A 41 -16.96 15.86 10.59
N LEU A 42 -17.03 15.00 11.62
CA LEU A 42 -18.19 14.15 11.85
C LEU A 42 -19.45 14.96 12.21
N ARG A 43 -19.31 16.02 13.01
CA ARG A 43 -20.40 16.95 13.32
C ARG A 43 -20.88 17.71 12.08
N LEU A 44 -19.97 18.11 11.19
CA LEU A 44 -20.32 18.77 9.94
C LEU A 44 -21.10 17.86 8.98
N LEU A 45 -20.88 16.54 9.03
CA LEU A 45 -21.63 15.55 8.26
C LEU A 45 -23.09 15.42 8.68
N THR A 46 -23.38 15.63 9.96
CA THR A 46 -24.73 15.53 10.53
C THR A 46 -25.45 16.87 10.61
N SER A 47 -24.75 17.98 10.34
CA SER A 47 -25.30 19.35 10.33
C SER A 47 -25.63 19.87 8.92
N THR A 48 -26.24 21.05 8.85
CA THR A 48 -26.45 21.80 7.60
C THR A 48 -25.50 23.00 7.46
N GLU A 49 -24.45 23.08 8.27
CA GLU A 49 -23.53 24.22 8.30
C GLU A 49 -22.59 24.24 7.09
N PRO A 50 -21.99 25.38 6.72
CA PRO A 50 -20.95 25.41 5.69
C PRO A 50 -19.75 24.52 6.06
N VAL A 51 -19.21 23.78 5.09
CA VAL A 51 -18.03 22.93 5.29
C VAL A 51 -16.78 23.70 4.81
N PRO A 52 -15.76 23.91 5.66
CA PRO A 52 -14.57 24.66 5.26
C PRO A 52 -13.87 24.08 4.02
N GLY A 53 -13.61 24.93 3.03
CA GLY A 53 -12.91 24.54 1.80
C GLY A 53 -13.74 23.70 0.82
N VAL A 54 -15.03 23.50 1.07
CA VAL A 54 -15.94 22.73 0.22
C VAL A 54 -17.15 23.61 -0.13
N ASP A 55 -17.50 23.70 -1.41
CA ASP A 55 -18.68 24.45 -1.83
C ASP A 55 -19.99 23.78 -1.38
N THR A 56 -21.09 24.53 -1.42
CA THR A 56 -22.38 24.08 -0.88
C THR A 56 -22.93 22.82 -1.55
N GLU A 57 -22.76 22.68 -2.87
CA GLU A 57 -23.27 21.52 -3.62
C GLU A 57 -22.42 20.28 -3.33
N ALA A 58 -21.10 20.41 -3.35
CA ALA A 58 -20.18 19.35 -2.97
C ALA A 58 -20.36 18.91 -1.51
N ALA A 59 -20.61 19.84 -0.59
CA ALA A 59 -20.87 19.53 0.81
C ALA A 59 -22.18 18.74 0.98
N ALA A 60 -23.22 19.03 0.20
CA ALA A 60 -24.46 18.25 0.21
C ALA A 60 -24.22 16.81 -0.27
N LEU A 61 -23.52 16.64 -1.40
CA LEU A 61 -23.18 15.31 -1.93
C LEU A 61 -22.30 14.51 -0.95
N TRP A 62 -21.33 15.15 -0.32
CA TRP A 62 -20.46 14.54 0.68
C TRP A 62 -21.25 14.00 1.88
N ARG A 63 -22.26 14.74 2.36
CA ARG A 63 -23.18 14.27 3.40
C ARG A 63 -24.05 13.10 2.94
N ASP A 64 -24.64 13.19 1.75
CA ASP A 64 -25.50 12.15 1.20
C ASP A 64 -24.77 10.81 1.03
N LEU A 65 -23.47 10.85 0.68
CA LEU A 65 -22.62 9.67 0.59
C LEU A 65 -22.36 9.01 1.97
N ALA A 66 -22.26 9.80 3.02
CA ALA A 66 -21.95 9.33 4.37
C ALA A 66 -23.19 8.84 5.14
N ALA A 67 -24.32 9.54 4.97
CA ALA A 67 -25.53 9.35 5.79
C ALA A 67 -26.02 7.88 5.91
N PRO A 68 -26.04 7.06 4.83
CA PRO A 68 -26.49 5.66 4.93
C PRO A 68 -25.59 4.78 5.82
N ARG A 69 -24.33 5.17 6.01
CA ARG A 69 -23.29 4.39 6.69
C ARG A 69 -23.02 4.87 8.12
N LEU A 70 -23.31 6.13 8.43
CA LEU A 70 -23.18 6.72 9.78
C LEU A 70 -24.34 6.34 10.71
N ARG A 71 -24.51 5.04 10.95
CA ARG A 71 -25.52 4.51 11.87
C ARG A 71 -24.87 4.08 13.19
N PRO A 72 -25.43 4.44 14.37
CA PRO A 72 -24.92 4.01 15.68
C PRO A 72 -24.69 2.50 15.78
N GLN A 73 -25.62 1.70 15.22
CA GLN A 73 -25.53 0.25 15.18
C GLN A 73 -24.33 -0.26 14.36
N ALA A 74 -24.05 0.36 13.20
CA ALA A 74 -22.93 -0.03 12.35
C ALA A 74 -21.60 0.32 13.02
N PHE A 75 -21.52 1.46 13.69
CA PHE A 75 -20.38 1.85 14.51
C PHE A 75 -20.13 0.85 15.64
N GLN A 76 -21.16 0.53 16.43
CA GLN A 76 -21.03 -0.42 17.53
C GLN A 76 -20.62 -1.82 17.05
N GLN A 77 -21.15 -2.29 15.91
CA GLN A 77 -20.73 -3.56 15.31
C GLN A 77 -19.23 -3.60 14.98
N VAL A 78 -18.68 -2.50 14.46
CA VAL A 78 -17.25 -2.38 14.17
C VAL A 78 -16.41 -2.33 15.44
N ILE A 79 -16.86 -1.63 16.48
CA ILE A 79 -16.18 -1.61 17.79
C ILE A 79 -16.16 -3.01 18.42
N ASP A 80 -17.32 -3.69 18.45
CA ASP A 80 -17.44 -5.04 18.98
C ASP A 80 -16.57 -6.03 18.20
N ALA A 81 -16.54 -5.91 16.87
CA ALA A 81 -15.68 -6.75 16.03
C ALA A 81 -14.19 -6.46 16.27
N THR A 82 -13.81 -5.19 16.37
CA THR A 82 -12.44 -4.78 16.69
C THR A 82 -11.98 -5.42 18.00
N GLN A 83 -12.81 -5.35 19.05
CA GLN A 83 -12.52 -5.97 20.34
C GLN A 83 -12.49 -7.50 20.29
N ARG A 84 -13.49 -8.12 19.65
CA ARG A 84 -13.61 -9.58 19.52
C ARG A 84 -12.40 -10.20 18.82
N HIS A 85 -11.90 -9.53 17.79
CA HIS A 85 -10.73 -9.97 17.03
C HIS A 85 -9.41 -9.42 17.58
N ARG A 86 -9.43 -8.74 18.73
CA ARG A 86 -8.25 -8.15 19.39
C ARG A 86 -7.43 -7.27 18.45
N LEU A 87 -8.11 -6.50 17.61
CA LEU A 87 -7.49 -5.56 16.69
C LEU A 87 -7.13 -4.29 17.46
N HIS A 88 -5.91 -3.81 17.28
CA HIS A 88 -5.54 -2.45 17.67
C HIS A 88 -6.00 -1.49 16.58
N VAL A 89 -6.41 -0.28 16.95
CA VAL A 89 -6.71 0.79 15.99
C VAL A 89 -5.72 1.90 16.23
N SER A 90 -4.88 2.19 15.25
CA SER A 90 -3.98 3.33 15.24
C SER A 90 -4.57 4.48 14.42
N ILE A 91 -4.32 5.72 14.81
CA ILE A 91 -4.75 6.94 14.10
C ILE A 91 -3.57 7.92 13.96
N PRO A 92 -3.65 8.88 13.01
CA PRO A 92 -2.68 9.97 12.96
C PRO A 92 -2.53 10.67 14.32
N GLY A 93 -1.28 10.83 14.76
CA GLY A 93 -0.94 11.41 16.06
C GLY A 93 -0.62 10.38 17.14
N ASP A 94 -0.93 9.10 16.93
CA ASP A 94 -0.49 8.04 17.83
C ASP A 94 1.04 7.81 17.73
N PRO A 95 1.73 7.42 18.82
CA PRO A 95 3.16 7.16 18.81
C PRO A 95 3.61 6.05 17.84
N GLU A 96 2.72 5.10 17.55
CA GLU A 96 2.94 4.02 16.59
C GLU A 96 2.51 4.34 15.16
N TRP A 97 1.96 5.52 14.89
CA TRP A 97 1.50 5.86 13.55
C TRP A 97 2.67 5.86 12.56
N PRO A 98 2.61 5.11 11.44
CA PRO A 98 3.73 5.04 10.51
C PRO A 98 4.10 6.40 9.93
N GLU A 99 5.36 6.79 10.10
CA GLU A 99 5.89 8.05 9.58
C GLU A 99 5.81 8.14 8.05
N GLY A 100 5.78 6.99 7.36
CA GLY A 100 5.63 6.90 5.91
C GLY A 100 4.37 7.60 5.37
N PHE A 101 3.31 7.71 6.19
CA PHE A 101 2.08 8.41 5.79
C PHE A 101 2.14 9.93 5.92
N ALA A 102 3.21 10.48 6.52
CA ALA A 102 3.40 11.93 6.60
C ALA A 102 3.96 12.55 5.31
N ILE A 103 4.33 11.73 4.31
CA ILE A 103 4.87 12.21 3.04
C ILE A 103 3.82 12.93 2.19
N GLY A 104 4.24 13.98 1.48
CA GLY A 104 3.38 14.74 0.59
C GLY A 104 2.77 13.89 -0.53
N GLY A 105 1.53 14.20 -0.91
CA GLY A 105 0.81 13.50 -1.99
C GLY A 105 0.12 12.20 -1.56
N VAL A 106 0.31 11.75 -0.34
CA VAL A 106 -0.44 10.62 0.24
C VAL A 106 -1.68 11.15 0.96
N THR A 107 -2.87 10.62 0.61
CA THR A 107 -4.04 10.75 1.47
C THR A 107 -3.90 9.76 2.63
N PRO A 108 -3.62 10.21 3.86
CA PRO A 108 -3.36 9.32 4.98
C PRO A 108 -4.62 8.51 5.32
N PRO A 109 -4.47 7.27 5.82
CA PRO A 109 -5.61 6.51 6.32
C PRO A 109 -6.33 7.26 7.44
N LEU A 110 -7.66 7.16 7.44
CA LEU A 110 -8.47 7.74 8.53
C LEU A 110 -8.16 7.05 9.86
N ALA A 111 -8.06 5.73 9.81
CA ALA A 111 -7.62 4.84 10.89
C ALA A 111 -6.94 3.60 10.27
N LEU A 112 -6.12 2.91 11.05
CA LEU A 112 -5.50 1.63 10.68
C LEU A 112 -5.84 0.59 11.73
N TRP A 113 -6.52 -0.47 11.32
CA TRP A 113 -6.64 -1.69 12.09
C TRP A 113 -5.35 -2.48 11.99
N VAL A 114 -4.87 -2.96 13.12
CA VAL A 114 -3.60 -3.67 13.28
C VAL A 114 -3.85 -4.97 14.03
N LEU A 115 -3.31 -6.07 13.52
CA LEU A 115 -3.23 -7.35 14.22
C LEU A 115 -1.77 -7.81 14.27
N GLY A 116 -1.26 -8.08 15.47
CA GLY A 116 0.13 -8.49 15.71
C GLY A 116 0.90 -7.47 16.55
N GLU A 117 2.19 -7.34 16.28
CA GLU A 117 3.12 -6.47 17.00
C GLU A 117 2.99 -5.01 16.55
N VAL A 118 2.22 -4.23 17.31
CA VAL A 118 1.95 -2.80 17.06
C VAL A 118 3.23 -1.95 16.99
N ASP A 119 4.25 -2.26 17.80
CA ASP A 119 5.53 -1.54 17.77
C ASP A 119 6.27 -1.65 16.43
N THR A 120 5.94 -2.64 15.61
CA THR A 120 6.51 -2.78 14.25
C THR A 120 6.20 -1.56 13.38
N LEU A 121 5.08 -0.87 13.62
CA LEU A 121 4.70 0.33 12.87
C LEU A 121 5.59 1.55 13.17
N ARG A 122 6.35 1.52 14.26
CA ARG A 122 7.33 2.56 14.65
C ARG A 122 8.65 2.45 13.91
N THR A 123 8.79 1.43 13.06
CA THR A 123 10.02 1.20 12.30
C THR A 123 10.24 2.36 11.32
N PRO A 124 11.44 2.97 11.30
CA PRO A 124 11.76 4.02 10.35
C PRO A 124 11.55 3.56 8.90
N VAL A 125 11.03 4.44 8.05
CA VAL A 125 10.65 4.13 6.67
C VAL A 125 11.81 3.57 5.84
N GLN A 126 13.05 3.96 6.15
CA GLN A 126 14.27 3.50 5.46
C GLN A 126 14.62 2.04 5.79
N ARG A 127 14.02 1.46 6.84
CA ARG A 127 14.12 0.03 7.15
C ARG A 127 12.95 -0.79 6.60
N LEU A 128 11.95 -0.13 6.02
CA LEU A 128 10.79 -0.78 5.42
C LEU A 128 11.02 -0.92 3.93
N VAL A 129 10.86 -2.15 3.41
CA VAL A 129 11.03 -2.46 1.99
C VAL A 129 9.78 -3.13 1.47
N THR A 130 9.12 -2.51 0.51
CA THR A 130 7.95 -3.11 -0.14
C THR A 130 8.41 -4.06 -1.24
N LEU A 131 8.11 -5.35 -1.11
CA LEU A 131 8.34 -6.34 -2.15
C LEU A 131 6.99 -6.77 -2.72
N THR A 132 6.75 -6.50 -4.01
CA THR A 132 5.47 -6.81 -4.65
C THR A 132 5.65 -7.26 -6.09
N GLY A 133 4.60 -7.86 -6.66
CA GLY A 133 4.66 -8.40 -8.01
C GLY A 133 3.46 -9.25 -8.42
N SER A 134 3.70 -10.14 -9.37
CA SER A 134 2.69 -11.00 -9.97
C SER A 134 2.08 -11.95 -8.94
N ARG A 135 0.75 -12.08 -8.99
CA ARG A 135 0.01 -13.08 -8.21
C ARG A 135 0.20 -14.49 -8.75
N ALA A 136 0.39 -14.60 -10.07
CA ALA A 136 0.79 -15.83 -10.76
C ALA A 136 2.28 -15.68 -11.07
N ALA A 137 3.10 -15.72 -10.01
CA ALA A 137 4.55 -15.62 -10.12
C ALA A 137 5.13 -16.90 -10.74
N SER A 138 6.24 -16.76 -11.46
CA SER A 138 7.03 -17.90 -11.89
C SER A 138 7.84 -18.47 -10.71
N SER A 139 8.38 -19.68 -10.85
CA SER A 139 9.32 -20.23 -9.86
C SER A 139 10.55 -19.33 -9.67
N TYR A 140 10.98 -18.65 -10.75
CA TYR A 140 12.02 -17.62 -10.67
C TYR A 140 11.57 -16.43 -9.81
N GLY A 141 10.38 -15.87 -10.06
CA GLY A 141 9.85 -14.75 -9.30
C GLY A 141 9.65 -15.07 -7.82
N GLU A 142 9.14 -16.25 -7.50
CA GLU A 142 8.99 -16.70 -6.10
C GLU A 142 10.35 -16.88 -5.41
N PHE A 143 11.32 -17.49 -6.09
CA PHE A 143 12.66 -17.67 -5.56
C PHE A 143 13.34 -16.31 -5.28
N VAL A 144 13.36 -15.41 -6.28
CA VAL A 144 14.00 -14.10 -6.13
C VAL A 144 13.30 -13.26 -5.06
N ALA A 145 11.96 -13.29 -5.00
CA ALA A 145 11.23 -12.58 -3.96
C ALA A 145 11.60 -13.07 -2.55
N ALA A 146 11.73 -14.39 -2.36
CA ALA A 146 12.14 -14.96 -1.10
C ALA A 146 13.59 -14.60 -0.75
N GLU A 147 14.53 -14.68 -1.69
CA GLU A 147 15.95 -14.32 -1.49
C GLU A 147 16.13 -12.84 -1.14
N LEU A 148 15.45 -11.94 -1.86
CA LEU A 148 15.47 -10.51 -1.55
C LEU A 148 14.91 -10.23 -0.15
N ALA A 149 13.84 -10.91 0.22
CA ALA A 149 13.23 -10.78 1.54
C ALA A 149 14.12 -11.31 2.67
N THR A 150 14.75 -12.46 2.47
CA THR A 150 15.73 -13.05 3.40
C THR A 150 16.89 -12.07 3.61
N GLY A 151 17.52 -11.61 2.54
CA GLY A 151 18.66 -10.68 2.65
C GLY A 151 18.27 -9.32 3.24
N ALA A 152 17.06 -8.82 2.98
CA ALA A 152 16.56 -7.61 3.64
C ALA A 152 16.37 -7.82 5.15
N ALA A 153 15.80 -8.96 5.56
CA ALA A 153 15.60 -9.33 6.95
C ALA A 153 16.93 -9.51 7.71
N GLU A 154 17.91 -10.18 7.10
CA GLU A 154 19.25 -10.37 7.68
C GLU A 154 19.98 -9.04 7.92
N ARG A 155 19.68 -8.01 7.11
CA ARG A 155 20.17 -6.64 7.28
C ARG A 155 19.33 -5.79 8.25
N GLY A 156 18.41 -6.41 9.00
CA GLY A 156 17.53 -5.74 9.96
C GLY A 156 16.39 -4.94 9.32
N GLY A 157 16.13 -5.14 8.03
CA GLY A 157 14.97 -4.58 7.33
C GLY A 157 13.70 -5.36 7.63
N ILE A 158 12.55 -4.71 7.40
CA ILE A 158 11.22 -5.33 7.52
C ILE A 158 10.56 -5.31 6.16
N VAL A 159 10.16 -6.48 5.69
CA VAL A 159 9.50 -6.64 4.40
C VAL A 159 8.04 -6.22 4.53
N VAL A 160 7.59 -5.34 3.64
CA VAL A 160 6.21 -4.90 3.50
C VAL A 160 5.62 -5.52 2.22
N GLY A 161 4.37 -5.97 2.28
CA GLY A 161 3.68 -6.55 1.14
C GLY A 161 2.16 -6.49 1.28
N GLY A 162 1.44 -6.79 0.21
CA GLY A 162 -0.01 -6.84 0.21
C GLY A 162 -0.62 -8.18 0.62
N GLY A 163 0.19 -9.19 0.98
CA GLY A 163 -0.29 -10.51 1.36
C GLY A 163 -0.92 -11.34 0.23
N ALA A 164 -0.82 -10.92 -1.04
CA ALA A 164 -1.36 -11.67 -2.17
C ALA A 164 -0.57 -12.97 -2.44
N TYR A 165 -1.10 -13.83 -3.31
CA TYR A 165 -0.36 -14.98 -3.82
C TYR A 165 0.88 -14.57 -4.63
N GLY A 166 1.72 -15.56 -4.98
CA GLY A 166 2.92 -15.35 -5.79
C GLY A 166 4.00 -14.57 -5.04
N VAL A 167 4.48 -13.48 -5.64
CA VAL A 167 5.63 -12.70 -5.17
C VAL A 167 5.49 -12.28 -3.70
N GLU A 168 4.34 -11.68 -3.32
CA GLU A 168 4.17 -11.16 -1.95
C GLU A 168 4.18 -12.27 -0.90
N ALA A 169 3.51 -13.40 -1.17
CA ALA A 169 3.52 -14.54 -0.27
C ALA A 169 4.93 -15.16 -0.13
N ALA A 170 5.70 -15.22 -1.22
CA ALA A 170 7.08 -15.69 -1.20
C ALA A 170 8.00 -14.75 -0.41
N ALA A 171 7.86 -13.44 -0.60
CA ALA A 171 8.60 -12.43 0.15
C ALA A 171 8.32 -12.51 1.66
N HIS A 172 7.05 -12.56 2.07
CA HIS A 172 6.71 -12.72 3.49
C HIS A 172 7.29 -14.02 4.08
N ARG A 173 7.25 -15.14 3.34
CA ARG A 173 7.86 -16.39 3.79
C ARG A 173 9.37 -16.28 3.92
N GLY A 174 10.06 -15.65 2.96
CA GLY A 174 11.51 -15.43 3.00
C GLY A 174 11.92 -14.67 4.26
N ALA A 175 11.30 -13.51 4.51
CA ALA A 175 11.56 -12.70 5.69
C ALA A 175 11.34 -13.48 7.00
N LEU A 176 10.21 -14.19 7.13
CA LEU A 176 9.90 -14.98 8.32
C LEU A 176 10.85 -16.16 8.52
N ASN A 177 11.30 -16.81 7.44
CA ASN A 177 12.23 -17.92 7.51
C ASN A 177 13.64 -17.48 7.93
N ALA A 178 14.01 -16.23 7.64
CA ALA A 178 15.22 -15.59 8.15
C ALA A 178 15.11 -15.15 9.63
N GLY A 179 13.95 -15.36 10.27
CA GLY A 179 13.67 -14.87 11.63
C GLY A 179 13.39 -13.37 11.70
N GLY A 180 13.20 -12.71 10.56
CA GLY A 180 12.86 -11.29 10.48
C GLY A 180 11.37 -11.02 10.67
N LYS A 181 11.03 -9.73 10.81
CA LYS A 181 9.65 -9.26 10.87
C LYS A 181 9.12 -8.93 9.49
N THR A 182 7.79 -8.95 9.33
CA THR A 182 7.15 -8.51 8.09
C THR A 182 5.77 -7.88 8.33
N ILE A 183 5.36 -6.98 7.43
CA ILE A 183 4.09 -6.27 7.49
C ILE A 183 3.26 -6.60 6.26
N ALA A 184 2.04 -7.10 6.44
CA ALA A 184 1.10 -7.28 5.33
C ALA A 184 -0.06 -6.28 5.40
N VAL A 185 -0.21 -5.46 4.36
CA VAL A 185 -1.35 -4.54 4.22
C VAL A 185 -2.45 -5.22 3.42
N LEU A 186 -3.63 -5.43 4.01
CA LEU A 186 -4.74 -6.14 3.39
C LEU A 186 -5.76 -5.16 2.80
N ALA A 187 -6.53 -5.62 1.80
CA ALA A 187 -7.53 -4.80 1.09
C ALA A 187 -8.95 -4.95 1.66
N GLY A 188 -9.11 -5.67 2.77
CA GLY A 188 -10.37 -5.91 3.47
C GLY A 188 -10.15 -5.95 4.98
N GLY A 189 -11.19 -6.25 5.75
CA GLY A 189 -11.10 -6.35 7.20
C GLY A 189 -10.16 -7.46 7.67
N LEU A 190 -9.47 -7.24 8.79
CA LEU A 190 -8.52 -8.20 9.37
C LEU A 190 -9.20 -9.39 10.07
N ASP A 191 -10.51 -9.33 10.28
CA ASP A 191 -11.33 -10.43 10.79
C ASP A 191 -11.47 -11.58 9.78
N ARG A 192 -11.32 -11.28 8.49
CA ARG A 192 -11.31 -12.27 7.41
C ARG A 192 -10.21 -11.97 6.38
N PRO A 193 -8.94 -12.24 6.72
CA PRO A 193 -7.82 -12.00 5.82
C PRO A 193 -8.02 -12.69 4.46
N TYR A 194 -7.65 -11.99 3.38
CA TYR A 194 -7.73 -12.50 2.02
C TYR A 194 -6.37 -12.39 1.33
N PRO A 195 -5.93 -13.43 0.58
CA PRO A 195 -6.71 -14.62 0.22
C PRO A 195 -6.69 -15.73 1.28
N ALA A 196 -7.76 -16.53 1.34
CA ALA A 196 -7.91 -17.59 2.35
C ALA A 196 -6.80 -18.66 2.29
N GLY A 197 -6.23 -18.92 1.12
CA GLY A 197 -5.11 -19.87 0.98
C GLY A 197 -3.82 -19.43 1.71
N ASN A 198 -3.70 -18.15 2.07
CA ASN A 198 -2.59 -17.62 2.85
C ASN A 198 -2.90 -17.53 4.35
N GLN A 199 -3.96 -18.17 4.86
CA GLN A 199 -4.35 -18.05 6.28
C GLN A 199 -3.20 -18.35 7.26
N GLN A 200 -2.52 -19.49 7.09
CA GLN A 200 -1.37 -19.85 7.96
C GLN A 200 -0.21 -18.86 7.83
N LEU A 201 -0.03 -18.26 6.65
CA LEU A 201 0.97 -17.22 6.46
C LEU A 201 0.59 -15.97 7.24
N PHE A 202 -0.67 -15.53 7.18
CA PHE A 202 -1.14 -14.37 7.94
C PHE A 202 -1.02 -14.56 9.45
N GLU A 203 -1.30 -15.76 9.95
CA GLU A 203 -1.09 -16.11 11.36
C GLU A 203 0.40 -15.97 11.76
N ARG A 204 1.32 -16.45 10.91
CA ARG A 204 2.77 -16.28 11.13
C ARG A 204 3.23 -14.82 11.06
N ILE A 205 2.67 -14.03 10.14
CA ILE A 205 2.97 -12.60 10.01
C ILE A 205 2.50 -11.85 11.27
N ALA A 206 1.27 -12.10 11.72
CA ALA A 206 0.74 -11.48 12.93
C ALA A 206 1.54 -11.88 14.19
N ALA A 207 2.13 -13.07 14.21
CA ALA A 207 2.97 -13.53 15.31
C ALA A 207 4.39 -12.92 15.31
N ASN A 208 4.91 -12.46 14.16
CA ASN A 208 6.27 -11.91 14.01
C ASN A 208 6.26 -10.69 13.08
N GLY A 209 5.51 -9.66 13.47
CA GLY A 209 5.23 -8.50 12.62
C GLY A 209 3.78 -8.04 12.75
N ALA A 210 3.18 -7.55 11.66
CA ALA A 210 1.84 -6.97 11.71
C ALA A 210 1.03 -7.19 10.43
N LEU A 211 -0.27 -7.42 10.59
CA LEU A 211 -1.27 -7.25 9.54
C LEU A 211 -1.91 -5.88 9.70
N LEU A 212 -2.03 -5.13 8.62
CA LEU A 212 -2.60 -3.78 8.59
C LEU A 212 -3.81 -3.74 7.66
N SER A 213 -4.82 -2.95 8.01
CA SER A 213 -5.90 -2.60 7.10
C SER A 213 -6.43 -1.20 7.40
N GLU A 214 -6.68 -0.43 6.34
CA GLU A 214 -7.46 0.81 6.42
C GLU A 214 -8.98 0.55 6.40
N ILE A 215 -9.36 -0.71 6.19
CA ILE A 215 -10.74 -1.14 6.07
C ILE A 215 -11.21 -1.72 7.41
N PRO A 216 -12.38 -1.27 7.95
CA PRO A 216 -12.92 -1.81 9.19
C PRO A 216 -13.19 -3.33 9.13
N PRO A 217 -13.19 -4.04 10.27
CA PRO A 217 -13.60 -5.44 10.32
C PRO A 217 -15.03 -5.63 9.78
N GLY A 218 -15.29 -6.79 9.18
CA GLY A 218 -16.57 -7.15 8.54
C GLY A 218 -16.66 -6.73 7.06
N CYS A 219 -15.68 -5.99 6.55
CA CYS A 219 -15.68 -5.52 5.17
C CYS A 219 -14.88 -6.45 4.23
N ALA A 220 -15.52 -6.86 3.13
CA ALA A 220 -14.88 -7.71 2.12
C ALA A 220 -13.85 -6.94 1.27
N PRO A 221 -12.82 -7.62 0.74
CA PRO A 221 -11.93 -7.03 -0.26
C PRO A 221 -12.68 -6.79 -1.57
N THR A 222 -12.43 -5.64 -2.21
CA THR A 222 -12.99 -5.30 -3.54
C THR A 222 -11.89 -4.89 -4.51
N ARG A 223 -12.16 -4.92 -5.81
CA ARG A 223 -11.20 -4.46 -6.83
C ARG A 223 -10.74 -3.02 -6.57
N LEU A 224 -11.65 -2.14 -6.17
CA LEU A 224 -11.33 -0.75 -5.85
C LEU A 224 -10.39 -0.65 -4.65
N ARG A 225 -10.64 -1.42 -3.58
CA ARG A 225 -9.80 -1.41 -2.38
C ARG A 225 -8.39 -1.94 -2.64
N PHE A 226 -8.21 -2.90 -3.55
CA PHE A 226 -6.88 -3.31 -4.00
C PHE A 226 -6.11 -2.15 -4.67
N VAL A 227 -6.80 -1.33 -5.48
CA VAL A 227 -6.22 -0.15 -6.14
C VAL A 227 -5.87 0.92 -5.10
N GLN A 228 -6.78 1.22 -4.17
CA GLN A 228 -6.56 2.23 -3.13
C GLN A 228 -5.43 1.85 -2.16
N ARG A 229 -5.29 0.56 -1.84
CA ARG A 229 -4.24 0.04 -0.96
C ARG A 229 -2.84 0.22 -1.51
N ALA A 230 -2.66 0.25 -2.84
CA ALA A 230 -1.34 0.39 -3.46
C ALA A 230 -0.57 1.62 -2.95
N ARG A 231 -1.28 2.71 -2.64
CA ARG A 231 -0.67 3.92 -2.07
C ARG A 231 -0.07 3.67 -0.69
N LEU A 232 -0.64 2.77 0.12
CA LEU A 232 -0.12 2.46 1.45
C LEU A 232 1.16 1.65 1.36
N LEU A 233 1.19 0.66 0.46
CA LEU A 233 2.40 -0.12 0.19
C LEU A 233 3.55 0.78 -0.30
N ALA A 234 3.24 1.77 -1.13
CA ALA A 234 4.22 2.74 -1.61
C ALA A 234 4.66 3.75 -0.55
N ALA A 235 3.75 4.16 0.35
CA ALA A 235 4.03 5.18 1.37
C ALA A 235 4.79 4.61 2.59
N LEU A 236 4.51 3.36 2.95
CA LEU A 236 5.10 2.71 4.14
C LEU A 236 6.59 2.45 4.02
N SER A 237 7.13 2.35 2.82
CA SER A 237 8.51 1.90 2.57
C SER A 237 9.28 2.96 1.81
N ASP A 238 10.58 3.08 2.10
CA ASP A 238 11.43 4.01 1.37
C ASP A 238 11.81 3.47 -0.01
N THR A 239 11.91 2.13 -0.13
CA THR A 239 12.10 1.42 -1.39
C THR A 239 10.95 0.46 -1.67
N SER A 240 10.41 0.50 -2.89
CA SER A 240 9.48 -0.49 -3.44
C SER A 240 10.10 -1.26 -4.59
N VAL A 241 10.21 -2.59 -4.47
CA VAL A 241 10.78 -3.46 -5.51
C VAL A 241 9.69 -4.27 -6.21
N ILE A 242 9.66 -4.18 -7.54
CA ILE A 242 8.79 -4.98 -8.40
C ILE A 242 9.57 -6.19 -8.91
N VAL A 243 9.27 -7.38 -8.38
CA VAL A 243 10.00 -8.61 -8.73
C VAL A 243 9.55 -9.16 -10.08
N GLU A 244 8.23 -9.26 -10.27
CA GLU A 244 7.63 -9.69 -11.53
C GLU A 244 6.32 -8.92 -11.71
N ALA A 245 6.02 -8.47 -12.92
CA ALA A 245 4.74 -7.86 -13.25
C ALA A 245 4.49 -7.96 -14.75
N GLY A 246 3.28 -8.36 -15.14
CA GLY A 246 2.80 -8.11 -16.51
C GLY A 246 2.42 -6.64 -16.69
N VAL A 247 2.30 -6.19 -17.95
CA VAL A 247 1.96 -4.79 -18.34
C VAL A 247 0.75 -4.20 -17.60
N ARG A 248 -0.26 -5.01 -17.25
CA ARG A 248 -1.48 -4.56 -16.55
C ARG A 248 -1.55 -5.00 -15.08
N SER A 249 -0.40 -5.33 -14.49
CA SER A 249 -0.34 -5.78 -13.10
C SER A 249 -0.64 -4.64 -12.13
N GLY A 250 -1.41 -4.94 -11.08
CA GLY A 250 -1.64 -3.99 -9.99
C GLY A 250 -0.38 -3.63 -9.20
N SER A 251 0.68 -4.44 -9.26
CA SER A 251 1.98 -4.12 -8.65
C SER A 251 2.65 -2.90 -9.28
N LEU A 252 2.42 -2.63 -10.58
CA LEU A 252 2.96 -1.44 -11.25
C LEU A 252 2.36 -0.14 -10.71
N LEU A 253 1.14 -0.20 -10.16
CA LEU A 253 0.55 0.95 -9.48
C LEU A 253 1.32 1.29 -8.19
N VAL A 254 1.89 0.30 -7.49
CA VAL A 254 2.74 0.55 -6.31
C VAL A 254 3.99 1.31 -6.74
N ALA A 255 4.66 0.87 -7.82
CA ALA A 255 5.81 1.58 -8.39
C ALA A 255 5.46 3.01 -8.79
N ALA A 256 4.34 3.22 -9.52
CA ALA A 256 3.91 4.55 -9.93
C ALA A 256 3.62 5.47 -8.72
N ARG A 257 3.02 4.94 -7.65
CA ARG A 257 2.77 5.69 -6.42
C ARG A 257 4.08 6.00 -5.68
N ALA A 258 4.98 5.04 -5.55
CA ALA A 258 6.28 5.25 -4.93
C ALA A 258 7.05 6.37 -5.65
N ALA A 259 7.12 6.33 -6.98
CA ALA A 259 7.73 7.40 -7.77
C ALA A 259 7.05 8.77 -7.56
N THR A 260 5.72 8.81 -7.48
CA THR A 260 4.97 10.06 -7.19
C THR A 260 5.29 10.62 -5.82
N PHE A 261 5.55 9.75 -4.83
CA PHE A 261 5.94 10.14 -3.48
C PHE A 261 7.43 10.45 -3.35
N GLY A 262 8.21 10.37 -4.44
CA GLY A 262 9.66 10.55 -4.38
C GLY A 262 10.38 9.42 -3.63
N ARG A 263 9.80 8.22 -3.60
CA ARG A 263 10.39 7.00 -3.03
C ARG A 263 11.14 6.21 -4.09
N ASP A 264 12.12 5.43 -3.67
CA ASP A 264 12.91 4.59 -4.54
C ASP A 264 12.08 3.45 -5.13
N VAL A 265 12.22 3.24 -6.44
CA VAL A 265 11.63 2.10 -7.14
C VAL A 265 12.74 1.20 -7.65
N GLY A 266 12.67 -0.08 -7.30
CA GLY A 266 13.52 -1.14 -7.81
C GLY A 266 12.74 -2.07 -8.74
N ALA A 267 13.41 -2.64 -9.73
CA ALA A 267 12.84 -3.65 -10.61
C ALA A 267 13.84 -4.79 -10.82
N VAL A 268 13.36 -6.02 -10.69
CA VAL A 268 14.17 -7.23 -10.91
C VAL A 268 14.21 -7.54 -12.40
N PRO A 269 15.39 -7.71 -13.01
CA PRO A 269 15.50 -8.11 -14.40
C PRO A 269 15.07 -9.58 -14.56
N GLY A 270 14.17 -9.85 -15.50
CA GLY A 270 13.74 -11.22 -15.82
C GLY A 270 14.01 -11.63 -17.28
N PRO A 271 13.75 -12.90 -17.65
CA PRO A 271 13.86 -13.37 -19.03
C PRO A 271 12.95 -12.56 -19.96
N ILE A 272 13.46 -12.12 -21.12
CA ILE A 272 12.70 -11.38 -22.14
C ILE A 272 11.57 -12.20 -22.77
N THR A 273 11.62 -13.53 -22.63
CA THR A 273 10.57 -14.45 -23.08
C THR A 273 9.42 -14.58 -22.09
N SER A 274 9.57 -14.08 -20.86
CA SER A 274 8.54 -14.17 -19.84
C SER A 274 7.62 -12.95 -19.86
N ALA A 275 6.32 -13.19 -19.97
CA ALA A 275 5.31 -12.14 -19.91
C ALA A 275 5.32 -11.39 -18.56
N THR A 276 5.73 -12.04 -17.48
CA THR A 276 5.83 -11.44 -16.14
C THR A 276 7.09 -10.58 -15.95
N SER A 277 8.00 -10.53 -16.92
CA SER A 277 9.14 -9.60 -16.92
C SER A 277 8.83 -8.25 -17.59
N SER A 278 7.73 -8.17 -18.35
CA SER A 278 7.42 -6.99 -19.17
C SER A 278 7.30 -5.69 -18.37
N GLY A 279 6.64 -5.71 -17.22
CA GLY A 279 6.50 -4.56 -16.33
C GLY A 279 7.83 -4.10 -15.73
N PRO A 280 8.64 -4.99 -15.10
CA PRO A 280 9.99 -4.64 -14.67
C PRO A 280 10.85 -4.08 -15.80
N HIS A 281 10.82 -4.67 -17.00
CA HIS A 281 11.56 -4.16 -18.15
C HIS A 281 11.13 -2.76 -18.54
N GLU A 282 9.82 -2.48 -18.59
CA GLU A 282 9.31 -1.14 -18.89
C GLU A 282 9.78 -0.10 -17.87
N LEU A 283 9.70 -0.43 -16.57
CA LEU A 283 10.17 0.44 -15.49
C LEU A 283 11.67 0.74 -15.57
N LEU A 284 12.48 -0.24 -15.98
CA LEU A 284 13.92 -0.08 -16.18
C LEU A 284 14.20 0.78 -17.43
N CYS A 285 13.51 0.51 -18.54
CA CYS A 285 13.66 1.25 -19.79
C CYS A 285 13.25 2.72 -19.67
N SER A 286 12.21 3.03 -18.89
CA SER A 286 11.76 4.40 -18.65
C SER A 286 12.64 5.17 -17.66
N GLY A 287 13.58 4.49 -16.98
CA GLY A 287 14.37 5.07 -15.89
C GLY A 287 13.56 5.31 -14.61
N THR A 288 12.34 4.81 -14.52
CA THR A 288 11.50 4.94 -13.31
C THR A 288 12.01 4.05 -12.19
N ALA A 289 12.61 2.90 -12.51
CA ALA A 289 13.19 2.00 -11.53
C ALA A 289 14.67 1.75 -11.78
N ARG A 290 15.41 1.49 -10.70
CA ARG A 290 16.78 0.97 -10.76
C ARG A 290 16.77 -0.56 -10.78
N ILE A 291 17.83 -1.13 -11.34
CA ILE A 291 18.01 -2.58 -11.37
C ILE A 291 18.23 -3.11 -9.95
N VAL A 292 17.58 -4.22 -9.61
CA VAL A 292 17.77 -4.95 -8.35
C VAL A 292 18.10 -6.40 -8.69
N THR A 293 19.32 -6.80 -8.37
CA THR A 293 19.86 -8.16 -8.58
C THR A 293 20.06 -8.93 -7.28
N GLY A 294 20.09 -8.22 -6.15
CA GLY A 294 20.12 -8.81 -4.81
C GLY A 294 19.75 -7.83 -3.71
N ALA A 295 19.69 -8.30 -2.46
CA ALA A 295 19.30 -7.47 -1.32
C ALA A 295 20.27 -6.32 -1.02
N HIS A 296 21.53 -6.43 -1.47
CA HIS A 296 22.53 -5.36 -1.37
C HIS A 296 22.21 -4.16 -2.25
N ASP A 297 21.44 -4.36 -3.33
CA ASP A 297 20.98 -3.26 -4.16
C ASP A 297 19.93 -2.44 -3.41
N ILE A 298 19.18 -3.01 -2.46
CA ILE A 298 18.10 -2.30 -1.76
C ILE A 298 18.69 -1.27 -0.79
N GLN A 299 18.35 0.01 -0.98
CA GLN A 299 18.80 1.11 -0.13
C GLN A 299 18.19 0.93 1.25
N MET A 300 19.02 0.58 2.22
CA MET A 300 18.66 0.51 3.62
C MET A 300 19.88 0.89 4.44
N PRO A 301 19.72 1.74 5.48
CA PRO A 301 20.80 2.02 6.41
C PRO A 301 21.11 0.76 7.21
N GLU A 302 22.40 0.55 7.48
CA GLU A 302 22.83 -0.49 8.41
C GLU A 302 22.09 -0.34 9.75
N PRO A 303 21.74 -1.44 10.42
CA PRO A 303 21.22 -1.37 11.78
C PRO A 303 22.24 -0.62 12.65
N PRO A 304 21.80 0.20 13.63
CA PRO A 304 22.73 0.68 14.64
C PRO A 304 23.43 -0.55 15.21
N ALA A 305 24.75 -0.48 15.34
CA ALA A 305 25.50 -1.56 15.98
C ALA A 305 24.80 -1.87 17.30
N SER A 306 24.23 -3.07 17.41
CA SER A 306 23.75 -3.54 18.70
C SER A 306 24.94 -3.47 19.64
N ASP A 307 24.85 -2.72 20.73
CA ASP A 307 25.89 -2.69 21.76
C ASP A 307 26.11 -4.13 22.22
N GLY A 308 27.15 -4.74 21.66
CA GLY A 308 27.42 -6.15 21.79
C GLY A 308 27.82 -6.44 23.22
N LEU A 309 26.90 -7.00 24.00
CA LEU A 309 27.29 -7.85 25.11
C LEU A 309 27.91 -9.12 24.53
N ASN A 310 29.25 -9.12 24.52
CA ASN A 310 30.19 -10.24 24.44
C ASN A 310 30.38 -10.98 23.10
N ALA A 311 31.50 -10.68 22.43
CA ALA A 311 32.54 -11.68 22.14
C ALA A 311 33.89 -10.99 21.84
N PRO A 312 35.04 -11.57 22.26
CA PRO A 312 36.33 -10.91 22.26
C PRO A 312 37.07 -10.98 20.92
N GLY A 313 37.60 -9.82 20.51
CA GLY A 313 38.91 -9.63 19.89
C GLY A 313 39.33 -10.52 18.72
N VAL A 314 39.12 -10.01 17.49
CA VAL A 314 40.11 -10.18 16.41
C VAL A 314 40.24 -8.84 15.68
N GLN A 315 41.42 -8.23 15.81
CA GLN A 315 41.86 -7.11 14.98
C GLN A 315 42.23 -7.65 13.60
N THR A 316 41.69 -7.05 12.54
CA THR A 316 42.37 -7.07 11.24
C THR A 316 42.20 -5.72 10.56
N SER A 317 43.30 -4.96 10.52
CA SER A 317 43.49 -3.82 9.63
C SER A 317 43.68 -4.33 8.19
N CYS A 318 43.09 -3.65 7.21
CA CYS A 318 43.73 -3.47 5.89
C CYS A 318 43.12 -2.29 5.13
N THR A 319 43.88 -1.20 5.16
CA THR A 319 44.16 -0.19 4.12
C THR A 319 43.21 0.02 2.92
N GLU A 320 42.95 1.32 2.74
CA GLU A 320 42.47 2.07 1.58
C GLU A 320 42.90 1.55 0.19
N LEU A 321 41.95 1.58 -0.75
CA LEU A 321 42.22 1.88 -2.15
C LEU A 321 41.12 2.80 -2.71
N THR A 322 41.50 4.04 -2.99
CA THR A 322 40.81 5.00 -3.86
C THR A 322 41.07 4.66 -5.32
N VAL A 323 40.10 4.95 -6.20
CA VAL A 323 40.20 5.89 -7.34
C VAL A 323 38.99 5.73 -8.27
N GLU A 324 38.43 6.90 -8.61
CA GLU A 324 37.37 7.18 -9.58
C GLU A 324 37.64 6.65 -10.99
N THR A 325 36.58 6.47 -11.80
CA THR A 325 36.37 7.29 -13.01
C THR A 325 34.94 7.10 -13.50
N VAL A 326 34.15 8.18 -13.39
CA VAL A 326 32.86 8.38 -14.06
C VAL A 326 33.12 8.51 -15.56
N ARG A 327 32.48 7.67 -16.39
CA ARG A 327 32.32 7.94 -17.83
C ARG A 327 30.94 8.53 -18.05
N THR A 328 30.91 9.84 -18.33
CA THR A 328 29.76 10.53 -18.91
C THR A 328 29.51 10.01 -20.33
N TYR A 329 28.27 9.59 -20.59
CA TYR A 329 27.77 9.29 -21.93
C TYR A 329 26.85 10.43 -22.36
N GLU A 330 27.25 11.19 -23.37
CA GLU A 330 26.39 12.17 -24.03
C GLU A 330 25.66 11.52 -25.22
N PRO A 331 24.32 11.59 -25.32
CA PRO A 331 23.62 11.17 -26.51
C PRO A 331 23.70 12.25 -27.60
N ASN A 332 24.25 11.86 -28.76
CA ASN A 332 24.24 12.63 -30.00
C ASN A 332 22.79 12.93 -30.45
N LEU A 333 22.41 14.21 -30.43
CA LEU A 333 21.22 14.73 -31.13
C LEU A 333 21.56 14.88 -32.63
N GLY A 334 21.36 13.80 -33.38
CA GLY A 334 21.41 13.80 -34.83
C GLY A 334 20.04 14.09 -35.43
N SER A 335 19.88 15.30 -35.96
CA SER A 335 18.75 15.76 -36.77
C SER A 335 18.58 14.92 -38.04
N ARG A 336 17.37 14.40 -38.28
CA ARG A 336 16.89 14.05 -39.63
C ARG A 336 15.44 14.47 -39.79
N GLU A 337 15.26 15.51 -40.60
CA GLU A 337 14.01 15.89 -41.25
C GLU A 337 13.51 14.76 -42.16
N GLY A 338 12.19 14.57 -42.24
CA GLY A 338 11.61 13.55 -43.10
C GLY A 338 10.09 13.41 -43.01
N THR A 339 9.39 14.45 -43.43
CA THR A 339 8.06 14.45 -44.12
C THR A 339 6.85 13.74 -43.49
N ALA A 340 5.84 14.57 -43.24
CA ALA A 340 4.47 14.24 -42.85
C ALA A 340 3.71 13.38 -43.87
N ARG A 341 2.83 12.51 -43.36
CA ARG A 341 1.52 12.21 -43.93
C ARG A 341 0.49 12.06 -42.81
N GLU A 342 -0.60 12.80 -42.96
CA GLU A 342 -1.84 12.75 -42.19
C GLU A 342 -2.52 11.38 -42.37
N ASP A 343 -3.17 10.87 -41.33
CA ASP A 343 -4.62 10.62 -41.35
C ASP A 343 -5.14 10.06 -40.01
N ASP A 344 -6.20 10.73 -39.54
CA ASP A 344 -7.37 10.29 -38.78
C ASP A 344 -7.26 9.40 -37.53
N SER A 345 -7.54 10.06 -36.39
CA SER A 345 -8.30 9.49 -35.26
C SER A 345 -9.80 9.78 -35.49
N PRO A 346 -10.78 9.03 -34.91
CA PRO A 346 -11.09 9.26 -33.49
C PRO A 346 -11.71 8.10 -32.67
N ALA A 347 -11.63 8.32 -31.36
CA ALA A 347 -12.67 8.14 -30.33
C ALA A 347 -12.95 6.77 -29.65
N PHE A 348 -12.77 6.87 -28.33
CA PHE A 348 -13.43 6.16 -27.23
C PHE A 348 -14.96 5.98 -27.41
N VAL A 349 -15.48 4.84 -26.93
CA VAL A 349 -16.90 4.70 -26.53
C VAL A 349 -16.98 3.99 -25.17
N ALA A 350 -17.62 4.68 -24.23
CA ALA A 350 -18.03 4.20 -22.91
C ALA A 350 -19.29 3.34 -23.00
N ALA A 351 -19.41 2.32 -22.14
CA ALA A 351 -20.58 1.47 -22.03
C ALA A 351 -21.28 1.65 -20.67
N THR A 352 -22.58 1.92 -20.71
CA THR A 352 -23.53 1.78 -19.59
C THR A 352 -24.92 1.41 -20.16
N PRO A 353 -25.90 0.96 -19.35
CA PRO A 353 -26.18 -0.44 -19.06
C PRO A 353 -27.51 -0.94 -19.63
N ALA A 354 -27.69 -2.26 -19.68
CA ALA A 354 -28.93 -2.90 -20.12
C ALA A 354 -29.99 -2.94 -19.01
N ALA A 355 -31.19 -2.44 -19.33
CA ALA A 355 -32.41 -2.65 -18.57
C ALA A 355 -33.38 -3.56 -19.36
N THR A 356 -34.03 -4.42 -18.59
CA THR A 356 -35.09 -5.40 -18.89
C THR A 356 -36.30 -4.85 -19.64
N LEU A 357 -36.93 -5.65 -20.52
CA LEU A 357 -38.27 -6.24 -20.32
C LEU A 357 -38.84 -6.92 -21.59
N SER A 358 -39.43 -8.10 -21.36
CA SER A 358 -40.74 -8.56 -21.86
C SER A 358 -41.00 -8.73 -23.37
N GLY A 359 -41.23 -10.00 -23.75
CA GLY A 359 -42.59 -10.41 -24.12
C GLY A 359 -42.88 -10.78 -25.58
N ASN A 360 -43.50 -11.96 -25.70
CA ASN A 360 -44.33 -12.49 -26.79
C ASN A 360 -43.69 -13.12 -28.03
N ALA A 361 -43.81 -14.46 -28.05
CA ALA A 361 -43.94 -15.29 -29.23
C ALA A 361 -45.25 -14.99 -30.00
N PRO A 362 -45.39 -15.48 -31.25
CA PRO A 362 -46.01 -16.79 -31.40
C PRO A 362 -45.34 -17.74 -32.42
N ARG A 363 -45.25 -19.00 -31.98
CA ARG A 363 -45.63 -20.27 -32.64
C ARG A 363 -45.51 -20.39 -34.17
N LEU A 364 -44.71 -21.39 -34.58
CA LEU A 364 -45.28 -22.67 -35.03
C LEU A 364 -45.28 -23.66 -33.86
#